data_AF-A0A6B3FBS2-F1
#
_entry.id   AF-A0A6B3FBS2-F1
#
_cell.length_a   1.000
_cell.length_b   1.000
_cell.length_c   1.000
_cell.angle_alpha   90.00
_cell.angle_beta   90.00
_cell.angle_gamma   90.00
#
_symmetry.space_group_name_H-M   'P 1'
#
loop_
_entity.id
_entity.type
_entity.pdbx_description
1 polymer ?
#
loop_
_entity_poly.entity_id
_entity_poly.type
_entity_poly.pdbx_seq_one_letter_code
_entity_poly.pdbx_strand_id
1 'polypeptide(L)' 'AVANKVGSYPLAVLAHHHRVPFVVVAPLSTVDLATENGAAIEVEQRAGHEVTEVRGRGGLAVPLAPLGTTAYNPA' A
#
# COMPACT_ATOMS: atom_id res chain seq x y z
N ALA A 1 6.66 14.23 -3.49
CA ALA A 1 5.47 13.36 -3.28
C ALA A 1 5.75 12.43 -2.09
N VAL A 2 4.78 11.67 -1.60
CA VAL A 2 4.98 10.68 -0.54
C VAL A 2 4.47 9.34 -1.04
N ALA A 3 5.33 8.33 -1.01
CA ALA A 3 4.92 6.93 -1.13
C ALA A 3 4.80 6.34 0.28
N ASN A 4 3.75 5.58 0.51
CA ASN A 4 3.47 4.89 1.77
C ASN A 4 2.65 3.63 1.45
N LYS A 5 2.33 2.85 2.49
CA LYS A 5 1.45 1.69 2.37
C LYS A 5 0.17 2.01 1.58
N VAL A 6 -0.20 1.08 0.69
CA VAL A 6 -1.46 1.09 -0.06
C VAL A 6 -2.65 1.45 0.86
N GLY A 7 -3.51 2.34 0.37
CA GLY A 7 -4.61 2.94 1.15
C GLY A 7 -4.35 4.39 1.62
N SER A 8 -3.09 4.84 1.65
CA SER A 8 -2.78 6.24 2.02
C SER A 8 -3.30 7.26 1.01
N TYR A 9 -3.22 6.96 -0.30
CA TYR A 9 -3.72 7.84 -1.36
C TYR A 9 -5.23 8.12 -1.27
N PRO A 10 -6.13 7.11 -1.22
CA PRO A 10 -7.55 7.39 -1.08
C PRO A 10 -7.89 8.13 0.22
N LEU A 11 -7.16 7.90 1.32
CA LEU A 11 -7.31 8.69 2.55
C LEU A 11 -6.96 10.17 2.34
N ALA A 12 -5.87 10.48 1.64
CA ALA A 12 -5.51 11.86 1.31
C ALA A 12 -6.55 12.54 0.41
N VAL A 13 -7.09 11.81 -0.58
CA VAL A 13 -8.18 12.29 -1.45
C VAL A 13 -9.45 12.61 -0.63
N LEU A 14 -9.85 11.69 0.25
CA LEU A 14 -11.03 11.88 1.11
C LEU A 14 -10.83 13.01 2.12
N ALA A 15 -9.65 13.11 2.73
CA ALA A 15 -9.31 14.19 3.65
C ALA A 15 -9.39 15.56 2.96
N HIS A 16 -8.85 15.67 1.74
CA HIS A 16 -8.96 16.88 0.93
C HIS A 16 -10.43 17.22 0.63
N HIS A 17 -11.22 16.25 0.19
CA HIS A 17 -12.64 16.44 -0.11
C HIS A 17 -13.44 16.96 1.09
N HIS A 18 -13.18 16.42 2.28
CA HIS A 18 -13.84 16.82 3.52
C HIS A 18 -13.15 17.96 4.27
N ARG A 19 -12.10 18.56 3.69
CA ARG A 19 -11.32 19.67 4.27
C ARG A 19 -10.71 19.32 5.65
N VAL A 20 -10.31 18.06 5.82
CA VAL A 20 -9.58 17.59 7.00
C VAL A 20 -8.08 17.66 6.70
N PRO A 21 -7.25 18.25 7.59
CA PRO A 21 -5.80 18.23 7.41
C PRO A 21 -5.25 16.80 7.34
N PHE A 22 -4.46 16.51 6.30
CA PHE A 22 -3.73 15.24 6.16
C PHE A 22 -2.24 15.50 6.37
N VAL A 23 -1.67 14.95 7.44
CA VAL A 23 -0.29 15.21 7.86
C VAL A 23 0.55 13.94 7.71
N VAL A 24 1.68 14.05 7.02
CA VAL A 24 2.68 12.99 6.92
C VAL A 24 3.78 13.26 7.94
N VAL A 25 4.11 12.26 8.75
CA VAL A 25 5.22 12.31 9.71
C VAL A 25 6.25 11.25 9.30
N ALA A 26 7.45 11.70 8.96
CA ALA A 26 8.54 10.81 8.55
C ALA A 26 9.91 11.40 8.98
N PRO A 27 10.90 10.56 9.31
CA PRO A 27 12.26 11.02 9.55
C PRO A 27 12.92 11.49 8.24
N LEU A 28 13.95 12.35 8.35
CA LEU A 28 14.70 12.84 7.18
C LEU A 28 15.33 11.70 6.36
N SER A 29 15.68 10.58 6.99
CA SER A 29 16.23 9.40 6.32
C SER A 29 15.27 8.74 5.32
N THR A 30 13.97 9.04 5.37
CA THR A 30 12.97 8.56 4.40
C THR A 30 12.83 9.51 3.19
N VAL A 31 13.46 10.70 3.24
CA VAL A 31 13.43 11.65 2.14
C VAL A 31 14.51 11.30 1.13
N ASP A 32 14.09 10.76 -0.01
CA ASP A 32 14.95 10.62 -1.18
C ASP A 32 14.91 11.91 -2.01
N LEU A 33 16.06 12.60 -2.07
CA LEU A 33 16.23 13.85 -2.81
C LEU A 33 16.66 13.63 -4.27
N ALA A 34 17.05 12.42 -4.64
CA ALA A 34 17.47 12.10 -6.01
C ALA A 34 16.27 11.79 -6.93
N THR A 35 15.16 11.32 -6.36
CA THR A 35 13.94 11.03 -7.10
C THR A 35 13.19 12.32 -7.48
N GLU A 36 13.07 12.57 -8.78
CA GLU A 36 12.52 13.83 -9.33
C GLU A 36 11.07 14.10 -8.89
N ASN A 37 10.22 13.09 -8.93
CA ASN A 37 8.82 13.22 -8.58
C ASN A 37 8.19 11.87 -8.18
N GLY A 38 6.94 11.90 -7.73
CA GLY A 38 6.26 10.70 -7.21
C GLY A 38 6.02 9.60 -8.23
N ALA A 39 5.98 9.92 -9.53
CA ALA A 39 5.78 8.92 -10.58
C ALA A 39 7.06 8.09 -10.85
N ALA A 40 8.22 8.58 -10.41
CA ALA A 40 9.49 7.86 -10.49
C ALA A 40 9.72 6.91 -9.31
N ILE A 41 8.85 6.92 -8.28
CA ILE A 41 8.94 5.97 -7.17
C ILE A 41 8.38 4.62 -7.64
N GLU A 42 9.20 3.58 -7.63
CA GLU A 42 8.77 2.22 -7.94
C GLU A 42 7.81 1.70 -6.86
N VAL A 43 6.65 1.20 -7.27
CA VAL A 43 5.68 0.55 -6.38
C VAL A 43 5.91 -0.95 -6.41
N GLU A 44 6.31 -1.51 -5.26
CA GLU A 44 6.52 -2.94 -5.09
C GLU A 44 5.23 -3.71 -5.43
N GLN A 45 5.36 -4.72 -6.30
CA GLN A 45 4.30 -5.68 -6.58
C GLN A 45 4.55 -6.95 -5.77
N ARG A 46 3.69 -7.21 -4.78
CA ARG A 46 3.80 -8.37 -3.90
C ARG A 46 3.00 -9.55 -4.44
N ALA A 47 3.28 -10.72 -3.90
CA ALA A 47 2.64 -11.95 -4.33
C ALA A 47 1.11 -11.90 -4.10
N GLY A 48 0.33 -12.37 -5.07
CA GLY A 48 -1.13 -12.34 -5.01
C GLY A 48 -1.74 -13.17 -3.86
N HIS A 49 -1.02 -14.19 -3.38
CA HIS A 49 -1.49 -15.02 -2.27
C HIS A 49 -1.66 -14.24 -0.96
N GLU A 50 -0.95 -13.13 -0.77
CA GLU A 50 -1.15 -12.27 0.41
C GLU A 50 -2.53 -11.59 0.43
N VAL A 51 -3.21 -11.53 -0.72
CA VAL A 51 -4.59 -11.01 -0.86
C VAL A 51 -5.59 -12.16 -0.85
N THR A 52 -5.28 -13.29 -1.50
CA THR A 52 -6.22 -14.40 -1.65
C THR A 52 -6.24 -15.35 -0.45
N GLU A 53 -5.25 -15.28 0.43
CA GLU A 53 -5.08 -16.15 1.59
C GLU A 53 -4.79 -15.34 2.87
N VAL A 54 -5.15 -15.91 4.02
CA VAL A 54 -4.79 -15.36 5.34
C VAL A 54 -4.08 -16.41 6.18
N ARG A 55 -3.25 -15.96 7.12
CA ARG A 55 -2.66 -16.86 8.13
C ARG A 55 -3.73 -17.29 9.13
N GLY A 56 -4.10 -18.57 9.07
CA GLY A 56 -4.96 -19.24 10.04
C GLY A 56 -4.23 -19.60 11.33
N ARG A 57 -4.98 -20.25 12.24
CA ARG A 57 -4.44 -20.73 13.51
C ARG A 57 -3.31 -21.73 13.27
N GLY A 58 -2.17 -21.54 13.92
CA GLY A 58 -0.97 -22.37 13.70
C GLY A 58 -0.12 -21.95 12.50
N GLY A 59 -0.41 -20.82 11.86
CA GLY A 59 0.43 -20.23 10.80
C GLY A 59 0.19 -20.81 9.40
N LEU A 60 -0.76 -21.74 9.27
CA LEU A 60 -1.16 -22.31 7.98
C LEU A 60 -1.91 -21.27 7.14
N ALA A 61 -1.63 -21.23 5.84
CA ALA A 61 -2.37 -20.38 4.91
C ALA A 61 -3.78 -20.94 4.70
N VAL A 62 -4.78 -20.06 4.73
CA VAL A 62 -6.19 -20.39 4.54
C VAL A 62 -6.71 -19.58 3.36
N PRO A 63 -7.20 -20.21 2.27
CA PRO A 63 -7.75 -19.49 1.13
C PRO A 63 -9.04 -18.77 1.53
N LEU A 64 -9.14 -17.51 1.14
CA LEU A 64 -10.32 -16.65 1.31
C LEU A 64 -11.03 -16.39 -0.02
N ALA A 65 -10.27 -16.32 -1.12
CA ALA A 65 -10.80 -16.14 -2.46
C ALA A 65 -11.04 -17.50 -3.15
N PRO A 66 -11.92 -17.57 -4.17
CA PRO A 66 -12.07 -18.75 -5.02
C PRO A 66 -10.73 -19.20 -5.63
N LEU A 67 -10.55 -20.51 -5.81
CA LEU A 67 -9.35 -21.07 -6.41
C LEU A 67 -9.10 -20.51 -7.82
N GLY A 68 -7.85 -20.15 -8.11
CA GLY A 68 -7.45 -19.54 -9.38
C GLY A 68 -7.73 -18.03 -9.49
N THR A 69 -8.23 -17.38 -8.44
CA THR A 69 -8.40 -15.92 -8.43
C THR A 69 -7.06 -15.21 -8.59
N THR A 70 -6.96 -14.32 -9.57
CA THR A 70 -5.82 -13.41 -9.72
C THR A 70 -5.98 -12.20 -8.80
N ALA A 71 -4.89 -11.72 -8.20
CA ALA A 71 -4.90 -10.54 -7.35
C ALA A 71 -3.91 -9.48 -7.86
N TYR A 72 -4.28 -8.21 -7.68
CA TYR A 72 -3.39 -7.06 -7.84
C TYR A 72 -2.97 -6.58 -6.45
N ASN A 73 -1.67 -6.62 -6.14
CA ASN A 73 -1.15 -6.39 -4.78
C ASN A 73 0.03 -5.41 -4.76
N PRO A 74 -0.21 -4.11 -5.03
CA PRO A 74 0.78 -3.06 -4.84
C PRO A 74 0.99 -2.77 -3.35
N ALA A 75 2.24 -2.56 -2.93
CA ALA A 75 2.60 -2.42 -1.51
C ALA A 75 3.11 -1.04 -1.11
#